data_AF-A0A9X0Q148-F1
#
_entry.id   AF-A0A9X0Q148-F1
#
_cell.length_a   1.000
_cell.length_b   1.000
_cell.length_c   1.000
_cell.angle_alpha   90.00
_cell.angle_beta   90.00
_cell.angle_gamma   90.00
#
_symmetry.space_group_name_H-M   'P 1'
#
loop_
_entity.id
_entity.type
_entity.pdbx_description
1 polymer ?
#
loop_
_entity_poly.entity_id
_entity_poly.type
_entity_poly.pdbx_seq_one_letter_code
_entity_poly.pdbx_strand_id
1 'polypeptide(L)'
;MITRDFLMNADCKTAFGTIEESLLWSAEQRAASLAATLACRPDEGAVWIFGYGSLMWNPALEFIESCTGTLVGWHRAFCLRLTAGRGTAHQPGRMLALKEGGRTTGVAYRLPEETLEQELTLLWKREMITGCYLPTWCQLDLDDGRTVNALVFIMDPRHPEYESDTRAQVIAPLIAAASGPLGTNAQYLFSLEQELNKLGMQDDGLNDLLVSVKKLLAENFPDGVLRPGFA
;
A
#
# COMPACT_ATOMS: atom_id res chain seq x y z
N MET A 1 11.05 -6.18 -6.73
CA MET A 1 9.85 -5.33 -6.97
C MET A 1 8.74 -6.24 -7.48
N ILE A 2 7.47 -5.99 -7.13
CA ILE A 2 6.33 -6.77 -7.67
C ILE A 2 6.08 -6.29 -9.10
N THR A 3 6.22 -7.15 -10.10
CA THR A 3 6.01 -6.82 -11.51
C THR A 3 4.64 -7.28 -12.00
N ARG A 4 4.14 -6.69 -13.09
CA ARG A 4 2.90 -7.14 -13.75
C ARG A 4 3.00 -8.60 -14.20
N ASP A 5 4.10 -8.95 -14.87
CA ASP A 5 4.37 -10.33 -15.30
C ASP A 5 4.34 -11.31 -14.12
N PHE A 6 4.84 -10.88 -12.96
CA PHE A 6 4.77 -11.69 -11.75
C PHE A 6 3.32 -11.90 -11.29
N LEU A 7 2.49 -10.84 -11.23
CA LEU A 7 1.07 -10.94 -10.84
C LEU A 7 0.24 -11.80 -11.81
N MET A 8 0.62 -11.80 -13.09
CA MET A 8 -0.02 -12.64 -14.11
C MET A 8 0.32 -14.12 -13.92
N ASN A 9 1.61 -14.44 -13.69
CA ASN A 9 2.11 -15.82 -13.83
C ASN A 9 2.37 -16.55 -12.51
N ALA A 10 2.56 -15.84 -11.39
CA ALA A 10 2.99 -16.46 -10.14
C ALA A 10 1.83 -16.73 -9.17
N ASP A 11 1.97 -17.83 -8.42
CA ASP A 11 1.19 -18.04 -7.22
C ASP A 11 1.70 -17.09 -6.12
N CYS A 12 0.79 -16.29 -5.54
CA CYS A 12 1.10 -15.26 -4.54
C CYS A 12 1.88 -15.84 -3.34
N LYS A 13 1.74 -17.15 -3.06
CA LYS A 13 2.49 -17.87 -2.03
C LYS A 13 4.02 -17.78 -2.18
N THR A 14 4.54 -17.60 -3.39
CA THR A 14 6.00 -17.64 -3.64
C THR A 14 6.69 -16.27 -3.54
N ALA A 15 5.96 -15.15 -3.70
CA ALA A 15 6.57 -13.80 -3.73
C ALA A 15 6.87 -13.21 -2.35
N PHE A 16 5.98 -13.46 -1.40
CA PHE A 16 5.95 -12.74 -0.14
C PHE A 16 6.63 -13.54 0.99
N GLY A 17 7.19 -14.71 0.70
CA GLY A 17 7.69 -15.63 1.72
C GLY A 17 6.56 -16.37 2.42
N THR A 18 6.83 -16.94 3.60
CA THR A 18 5.85 -17.73 4.36
C THR A 18 4.81 -16.82 4.99
N ILE A 19 3.66 -16.67 4.30
CA ILE A 19 2.44 -16.09 4.88
C ILE A 19 1.70 -17.22 5.62
N GLU A 20 1.09 -16.90 6.76
CA GLU A 20 0.22 -17.84 7.47
C GLU A 20 -0.95 -18.26 6.57
N GLU A 21 -1.12 -19.57 6.35
CA GLU A 21 -2.13 -20.08 5.41
C GLU A 21 -3.56 -19.67 5.79
N SER A 22 -3.83 -19.46 7.08
CA SER A 22 -5.12 -18.99 7.60
C SER A 22 -5.47 -17.57 7.12
N LEU A 23 -4.47 -16.76 6.80
CA LEU A 23 -4.65 -15.38 6.34
C LEU A 23 -4.79 -15.31 4.82
N LEU A 24 -4.26 -16.27 4.07
CA LEU A 24 -4.28 -16.24 2.62
C LEU A 24 -5.69 -16.39 2.07
N TRP A 25 -6.13 -15.40 1.31
CA TRP A 25 -7.36 -15.52 0.55
C TRP A 25 -7.18 -16.45 -0.65
N SER A 26 -8.20 -17.24 -0.96
CA SER A 26 -8.28 -18.03 -2.18
C SER A 26 -8.54 -17.13 -3.40
N ALA A 27 -8.39 -17.70 -4.61
CA ALA A 27 -8.73 -16.98 -5.84
C ALA A 27 -10.23 -16.63 -5.88
N GLU A 28 -11.07 -17.54 -5.39
CA GLU A 28 -12.52 -17.37 -5.30
C GLU A 28 -12.91 -16.28 -4.30
N GLN A 29 -12.24 -16.20 -3.14
CA GLN A 29 -12.48 -15.13 -2.17
C GLN A 29 -12.12 -13.75 -2.75
N ARG A 30 -10.99 -13.65 -3.45
CA ARG A 30 -10.61 -12.41 -4.16
C ARG A 30 -11.61 -12.04 -5.25
N ALA A 31 -12.03 -13.00 -6.08
CA ALA A 31 -13.01 -12.78 -7.14
C ALA A 31 -14.38 -12.35 -6.57
N ALA A 32 -14.84 -12.98 -5.49
CA ALA A 32 -16.08 -12.62 -4.81
C ALA A 32 -16.02 -11.21 -4.21
N SER A 33 -14.90 -10.85 -3.58
CA SER A 33 -14.66 -9.49 -3.08
C SER A 33 -14.67 -8.45 -4.19
N LEU A 34 -14.02 -8.73 -5.32
CA LEU A 34 -14.02 -7.84 -6.49
C LEU A 34 -15.45 -7.65 -7.03
N ALA A 35 -16.17 -8.74 -7.25
CA ALA A 35 -17.55 -8.70 -7.73
C ALA A 35 -18.47 -7.91 -6.79
N ALA A 36 -18.38 -8.15 -5.47
CA ALA A 36 -19.14 -7.41 -4.46
C ALA A 36 -18.79 -5.92 -4.47
N THR A 37 -17.51 -5.58 -4.62
CA THR A 37 -17.05 -4.18 -4.69
C THR A 37 -17.62 -3.48 -5.92
N LEU A 38 -17.55 -4.13 -7.09
CA LEU A 38 -18.11 -3.58 -8.33
C LEU A 38 -19.63 -3.46 -8.31
N ALA A 39 -20.34 -4.36 -7.62
CA ALA A 39 -21.79 -4.26 -7.45
C ALA A 39 -22.22 -3.03 -6.62
N CYS A 40 -21.34 -2.53 -5.75
CA CYS A 40 -21.56 -1.33 -4.95
C CYS A 40 -21.01 -0.05 -5.59
N ARG A 41 -20.68 -0.09 -6.89
CA ARG A 41 -20.16 1.06 -7.61
C ARG A 41 -21.19 2.21 -7.59
N PRO A 42 -20.76 3.45 -7.26
CA PRO A 42 -21.69 4.58 -7.08
C PRO A 42 -22.29 5.11 -8.38
N ASP A 43 -21.62 4.91 -9.52
CA ASP A 43 -22.05 5.38 -10.84
C ASP A 43 -21.52 4.49 -11.99
N GLU A 44 -21.96 4.78 -13.22
CA GLU A 44 -21.46 4.15 -14.45
C GLU A 44 -20.25 4.90 -15.05
N GLY A 45 -19.54 5.73 -14.27
CA GLY A 45 -18.46 6.58 -14.75
C GLY A 45 -17.21 5.80 -15.18
N ALA A 46 -16.04 6.44 -15.18
CA ALA A 46 -14.76 5.73 -15.31
C ALA A 46 -14.31 5.15 -13.96
N VAL A 47 -13.60 4.01 -13.97
CA VAL A 47 -13.02 3.43 -12.74
C VAL A 47 -11.66 4.06 -12.48
N TRP A 48 -11.53 4.65 -11.30
CA TRP A 48 -10.27 5.20 -10.80
C TRP A 48 -9.74 4.38 -9.63
N ILE A 49 -8.43 4.18 -9.57
CA ILE A 49 -7.73 3.60 -8.42
C ILE A 49 -6.94 4.69 -7.72
N PHE A 50 -7.13 4.86 -6.41
CA PHE A 50 -6.32 5.79 -5.63
C PHE A 50 -5.12 5.08 -4.98
N GLY A 51 -3.93 5.38 -5.47
CA GLY A 51 -2.67 4.96 -4.88
C GLY A 51 -2.16 5.97 -3.86
N TYR A 52 -2.07 5.54 -2.60
CA TYR A 52 -1.52 6.35 -1.49
C TYR A 52 -0.19 5.80 -0.94
N GLY A 53 0.23 4.63 -1.42
CA GLY A 53 1.43 3.90 -1.00
C GLY A 53 2.24 3.41 -2.19
N SER A 54 2.58 2.12 -2.23
CA SER A 54 3.42 1.54 -3.29
C SER A 54 2.86 1.67 -4.69
N LEU A 55 1.54 1.83 -4.82
CA LEU A 55 0.90 2.09 -6.12
C LEU A 55 1.42 3.40 -6.75
N MET A 56 1.89 4.38 -5.97
CA MET A 56 2.39 5.66 -6.52
C MET A 56 3.65 5.50 -7.37
N TRP A 57 4.61 4.68 -6.94
CA TRP A 57 5.86 4.44 -7.69
C TRP A 57 5.87 3.12 -8.47
N ASN A 58 4.97 2.20 -8.13
CA ASN A 58 4.82 0.92 -8.80
C ASN A 58 3.33 0.58 -8.89
N PRO A 59 2.58 1.07 -9.89
CA PRO A 59 1.15 0.76 -10.05
C PRO A 59 0.90 -0.71 -10.40
N ALA A 60 1.80 -1.29 -11.21
CA ALA A 60 1.68 -2.66 -11.77
C ALA A 60 0.33 -2.94 -12.47
N LEU A 61 -0.29 -1.90 -13.03
CA LEU A 61 -1.54 -1.93 -13.79
C LEU A 61 -1.41 -1.05 -15.04
N GLU A 62 -2.24 -1.32 -16.04
CA GLU A 62 -2.43 -0.44 -17.19
C GLU A 62 -3.43 0.65 -16.84
N PHE A 63 -3.09 1.89 -17.22
CA PHE A 63 -3.94 3.05 -17.02
C PHE A 63 -3.82 3.98 -18.23
N ILE A 64 -4.90 4.68 -18.53
CA ILE A 64 -4.98 5.61 -19.67
C ILE A 64 -4.86 7.07 -19.25
N GLU A 65 -4.89 7.32 -17.94
CA GLU A 65 -4.76 8.65 -17.36
C GLU A 65 -4.31 8.53 -15.91
N SER A 66 -3.47 9.45 -15.45
CA SER A 66 -3.17 9.62 -14.03
C SER A 66 -3.25 11.09 -13.63
N CYS A 67 -3.69 11.34 -12.40
CA CYS A 67 -3.79 12.67 -11.82
C CYS A 67 -3.49 12.60 -10.33
N THR A 68 -2.78 13.57 -9.78
CA THR A 68 -2.64 13.69 -8.33
C THR A 68 -3.93 14.18 -7.70
N GLY A 69 -4.17 13.82 -6.44
CA GLY A 69 -5.39 14.23 -5.76
C GLY A 69 -5.34 14.02 -4.26
N THR A 70 -6.37 14.51 -3.59
CA THR A 70 -6.53 14.49 -2.14
C THR A 70 -7.79 13.72 -1.75
N LEU A 71 -7.60 12.69 -0.93
CA LEU A 71 -8.66 11.94 -0.29
C LEU A 71 -8.93 12.51 1.11
N VAL A 72 -10.13 13.04 1.33
CA VAL A 72 -10.56 13.57 2.63
C VAL A 72 -11.16 12.47 3.49
N GLY A 73 -10.95 12.55 4.81
CA GLY A 73 -11.48 11.60 5.78
C GLY A 73 -10.60 10.38 6.00
N TRP A 74 -9.41 10.34 5.40
CA TRP A 74 -8.46 9.23 5.53
C TRP A 74 -7.03 9.76 5.62
N HIS A 75 -6.22 9.17 6.50
CA HIS A 75 -4.79 9.48 6.64
C HIS A 75 -3.93 8.22 6.52
N ARG A 76 -2.73 8.39 5.96
CA ARG A 76 -1.70 7.36 5.92
C ARG A 76 -1.29 6.94 7.34
N ALA A 77 -1.26 5.64 7.57
CA ALA A 77 -0.82 5.08 8.83
C ALA A 77 -0.12 3.73 8.66
N PHE A 78 1.00 3.55 9.34
CA PHE A 78 1.72 2.28 9.42
C PHE A 78 1.06 1.36 10.46
N CYS A 79 -0.17 0.91 10.17
CA CYS A 79 -1.04 0.16 11.10
C CYS A 79 -1.30 -1.30 10.71
N LEU A 80 -0.69 -1.78 9.63
CA LEU A 80 -0.75 -3.20 9.26
C LEU A 80 0.49 -3.91 9.80
N ARG A 81 0.32 -4.96 10.60
CA ARG A 81 1.42 -5.85 11.01
C ARG A 81 1.95 -6.56 9.78
N LEU A 82 3.25 -6.42 9.52
CA LEU A 82 3.89 -6.96 8.33
C LEU A 82 4.69 -8.23 8.68
N THR A 83 4.08 -9.39 8.49
CA THR A 83 4.68 -10.70 8.80
C THR A 83 5.34 -11.37 7.60
N ALA A 84 5.27 -10.75 6.41
CA ALA A 84 5.75 -11.28 5.14
C ALA A 84 6.30 -10.16 4.23
N GLY A 85 6.95 -10.53 3.13
CA GLY A 85 7.49 -9.61 2.13
C GLY A 85 8.71 -8.83 2.63
N ARG A 86 8.50 -7.78 3.42
CA ARG A 86 9.58 -6.95 4.03
C ARG A 86 9.73 -7.15 5.53
N GLY A 87 9.03 -8.13 6.08
CA GLY A 87 9.17 -8.63 7.44
C GLY A 87 9.04 -10.14 7.47
N THR A 88 9.08 -10.71 8.67
CA THR A 88 8.84 -12.15 8.91
C THR A 88 7.96 -12.33 10.13
N ALA A 89 7.43 -13.54 10.35
CA ALA A 89 6.68 -13.85 11.58
C ALA A 89 7.51 -13.61 12.86
N HIS A 90 8.82 -13.87 12.82
CA HIS A 90 9.73 -13.68 13.96
C HIS A 90 10.20 -12.22 14.13
N GLN A 91 10.28 -11.47 13.03
CA GLN A 91 10.70 -10.07 13.02
C GLN A 91 9.71 -9.26 12.18
N PRO A 92 8.49 -9.03 12.71
CA PRO A 92 7.44 -8.35 11.98
C PRO A 92 7.76 -6.87 11.85
N GLY A 93 7.34 -6.30 10.73
CA GLY A 93 7.37 -4.87 10.49
C GLY A 93 6.02 -4.21 10.66
N ARG A 94 5.92 -2.98 10.14
CA ARG A 94 4.68 -2.24 9.94
C ARG A 94 4.55 -1.86 8.48
N MET A 95 3.37 -2.04 7.93
CA MET A 95 3.02 -1.66 6.58
C MET A 95 1.97 -0.55 6.58
N LEU A 96 2.05 0.27 5.53
CA LEU A 96 1.16 1.39 5.33
C LEU A 96 -0.24 0.92 4.92
N ALA A 97 -1.25 1.55 5.50
CA ALA A 97 -2.64 1.51 5.08
C ALA A 97 -3.27 2.90 5.29
N LEU A 98 -4.58 3.01 5.07
CA LEU A 98 -5.36 4.19 5.46
C LEU A 98 -6.19 3.93 6.71
N LYS A 99 -6.17 4.90 7.64
CA LYS A 99 -7.06 4.99 8.80
C LYS A 99 -8.01 6.17 8.63
N GLU A 100 -9.18 6.07 9.24
CA GLU A 100 -10.19 7.12 9.22
C GLU A 100 -9.69 8.42 9.88
N GLY A 101 -10.16 9.55 9.37
CA GLY A 101 -9.81 10.90 9.80
C GLY A 101 -8.68 11.53 8.96
N GLY A 102 -8.61 12.86 8.98
CA GLY A 102 -7.56 13.63 8.30
C GLY A 102 -7.76 13.73 6.79
N ARG A 103 -6.65 13.76 6.05
CA ARG A 103 -6.61 13.78 4.58
C ARG A 103 -5.31 13.12 4.10
N THR A 104 -5.33 12.57 2.90
CA THR A 104 -4.16 11.94 2.28
C THR A 104 -4.04 12.37 0.83
N THR A 105 -2.84 12.73 0.41
CA THR A 105 -2.52 12.94 -1.00
C THR A 105 -1.99 11.65 -1.64
N GLY A 106 -2.26 11.49 -2.93
CA GLY A 106 -1.80 10.34 -3.69
C GLY A 106 -2.02 10.52 -5.19
N VAL A 107 -1.99 9.42 -5.92
CA VAL A 107 -2.15 9.40 -7.37
C VAL A 107 -3.40 8.58 -7.73
N ALA A 108 -4.29 9.18 -8.50
CA ALA A 108 -5.43 8.53 -9.12
C ALA A 108 -5.02 7.97 -10.49
N TYR A 109 -5.38 6.71 -10.78
CA TYR A 109 -5.16 6.05 -12.06
C TYR A 109 -6.50 5.67 -12.68
N ARG A 110 -6.80 6.17 -13.89
CA ARG A 110 -8.00 5.78 -14.64
C ARG A 110 -7.71 4.50 -15.43
N LEU A 111 -8.50 3.47 -15.19
CA LEU A 111 -8.37 2.20 -15.89
C LEU A 111 -9.03 2.28 -17.29
N PRO A 112 -8.46 1.62 -18.30
CA PRO A 112 -9.14 1.38 -19.59
C PRO A 112 -10.38 0.51 -19.38
N GLU A 113 -11.47 0.81 -20.08
CA GLU A 113 -12.71 0.03 -19.99
C GLU A 113 -12.54 -1.35 -20.63
N GLU A 114 -11.75 -1.44 -21.69
CA GLU A 114 -11.54 -2.66 -22.48
C GLU A 114 -10.82 -3.77 -21.70
N THR A 115 -9.95 -3.41 -20.75
CA THR A 115 -9.20 -4.35 -19.91
C THR A 115 -9.52 -4.22 -18.42
N LEU A 116 -10.60 -3.50 -18.06
CA LEU A 116 -10.97 -3.16 -16.69
C LEU A 116 -10.97 -4.37 -15.74
N GLU A 117 -11.68 -5.43 -16.10
CA GLU A 117 -11.79 -6.64 -15.25
C GLU A 117 -10.44 -7.33 -15.05
N GLN A 118 -9.60 -7.34 -16.09
CA GLN A 118 -8.26 -7.93 -16.05
C GLN A 118 -7.34 -7.13 -15.11
N GLU A 119 -7.36 -5.79 -15.23
CA GLU A 119 -6.57 -4.90 -14.37
C GLU A 119 -7.00 -5.00 -12.90
N LEU A 120 -8.31 -5.02 -12.65
CA LEU A 120 -8.83 -5.17 -11.29
C LEU A 120 -8.50 -6.55 -10.70
N THR A 121 -8.53 -7.61 -11.51
CA THR A 121 -8.13 -8.95 -11.07
C THR A 121 -6.66 -8.98 -10.63
N LEU A 122 -5.77 -8.34 -11.39
CA LEU A 122 -4.35 -8.22 -11.04
C LEU A 122 -4.16 -7.37 -9.77
N LEU A 123 -4.90 -6.26 -9.66
CA LEU A 123 -4.86 -5.41 -8.48
C LEU A 123 -5.34 -6.14 -7.22
N TRP A 124 -6.40 -6.95 -7.32
CA TRP A 124 -6.87 -7.78 -6.20
C TRP A 124 -5.84 -8.86 -5.82
N LYS A 125 -5.16 -9.48 -6.79
CA LYS A 125 -4.05 -10.40 -6.49
C LYS A 125 -2.92 -9.71 -5.74
N ARG A 126 -2.71 -8.42 -5.94
CA ARG A 126 -1.66 -7.64 -5.30
C ARG A 126 -2.04 -7.15 -3.91
N GLU A 127 -3.21 -6.51 -3.78
CA GLU A 127 -3.62 -5.81 -2.55
C GLU A 127 -4.43 -6.73 -1.62
N MET A 128 -5.22 -7.67 -2.16
CA MET A 128 -6.15 -8.52 -1.39
C MET A 128 -5.59 -9.93 -1.14
N ILE A 129 -4.28 -10.05 -0.93
CA ILE A 129 -3.62 -11.35 -0.67
C ILE A 129 -4.09 -11.95 0.65
N THR A 130 -4.12 -11.13 1.70
CA THR A 130 -4.55 -11.54 3.05
C THR A 130 -5.93 -11.02 3.44
N GLY A 131 -6.55 -10.20 2.60
CA GLY A 131 -7.80 -9.53 2.96
C GLY A 131 -7.67 -8.48 4.05
N CYS A 132 -6.46 -7.93 4.24
CA CYS A 132 -6.21 -6.88 5.25
C CYS A 132 -6.87 -5.54 4.92
N TYR A 133 -7.30 -5.33 3.67
CA TYR A 133 -7.95 -4.11 3.23
C TYR A 133 -9.45 -4.31 2.96
N LEU A 134 -10.20 -3.21 3.07
CA LEU A 134 -11.55 -3.06 2.54
C LEU A 134 -11.50 -2.21 1.26
N PRO A 135 -11.76 -2.79 0.08
CA PRO A 135 -11.95 -2.00 -1.13
C PRO A 135 -13.19 -1.11 -0.97
N THR A 136 -12.99 0.20 -1.04
CA THR A 136 -14.03 1.20 -0.71
C THR A 136 -14.10 2.24 -1.82
N TRP A 137 -15.32 2.54 -2.28
CA TRP A 137 -15.57 3.66 -3.18
C TRP A 137 -15.58 4.97 -2.40
N CYS A 138 -14.67 5.87 -2.75
CA CYS A 138 -14.56 7.20 -2.14
C CYS A 138 -14.65 8.29 -3.21
N GLN A 139 -15.24 9.43 -2.84
CA GLN A 139 -15.05 10.65 -3.61
C GLN A 139 -13.61 11.16 -3.41
N LEU A 140 -12.94 11.46 -4.52
CA LEU A 140 -11.57 11.93 -4.58
C LEU A 140 -11.51 13.24 -5.34
N ASP A 141 -10.92 14.25 -4.73
CA ASP A 141 -10.68 15.54 -5.38
C ASP A 141 -9.34 15.50 -6.10
N LEU A 142 -9.36 15.67 -7.43
CA LEU A 142 -8.17 15.72 -8.28
C LEU A 142 -7.63 17.14 -8.35
N ASP A 143 -6.31 17.27 -8.52
CA ASP A 143 -5.62 18.56 -8.55
C ASP A 143 -5.97 19.41 -9.79
N ASP A 144 -6.59 18.80 -10.81
CA ASP A 144 -7.13 19.52 -11.97
C ASP A 144 -8.57 20.04 -11.78
N GLY A 145 -9.13 19.89 -10.58
CA GLY A 145 -10.42 20.43 -10.20
C GLY A 145 -11.60 19.48 -10.42
N ARG A 146 -11.38 18.27 -10.93
CA ARG A 146 -12.41 17.24 -11.02
C ARG A 146 -12.60 16.52 -9.68
N THR A 147 -13.83 16.09 -9.39
CA THR A 147 -14.10 15.11 -8.33
C THR A 147 -14.52 13.81 -8.99
N VAL A 148 -13.90 12.69 -8.61
CA VAL A 148 -14.15 11.36 -9.18
C VAL A 148 -14.48 10.35 -8.09
N ASN A 149 -15.18 9.28 -8.46
CA ASN A 149 -15.31 8.10 -7.60
C ASN A 149 -14.13 7.16 -7.83
N ALA A 150 -13.33 6.93 -6.80
CA ALA A 150 -12.15 6.08 -6.85
C ALA A 150 -12.26 4.89 -5.89
N LEU A 151 -11.74 3.75 -6.30
CA LEU A 151 -11.48 2.61 -5.44
C LEU A 151 -10.25 2.88 -4.59
N VAL A 152 -10.43 2.70 -3.30
CA VAL A 152 -9.40 2.89 -2.27
C VAL A 152 -9.37 1.65 -1.39
N PHE A 153 -8.17 1.10 -1.18
CA PHE A 153 -7.98 -0.01 -0.24
C PHE A 153 -7.69 0.57 1.14
N ILE A 154 -8.69 0.65 2.02
CA ILE A 154 -8.52 1.15 3.40
C ILE A 154 -8.25 -0.01 4.35
N MET A 155 -7.68 0.23 5.54
CA MET A 155 -7.44 -0.84 6.51
C MET A 155 -8.76 -1.44 7.03
N ASP A 156 -8.92 -2.78 7.10
CA ASP A 156 -10.00 -3.39 7.88
C ASP A 156 -9.61 -3.41 9.38
N PRO A 157 -10.25 -2.62 10.25
CA PRO A 157 -9.92 -2.60 11.68
C PRO A 157 -10.25 -3.90 12.41
N ARG A 158 -10.96 -4.84 11.77
CA ARG A 158 -11.29 -6.16 12.33
C ARG A 158 -10.28 -7.23 11.92
N HIS A 159 -9.37 -6.93 10.98
CA HIS A 159 -8.39 -7.89 10.51
C HIS A 159 -7.39 -8.24 11.64
N PRO A 160 -6.99 -9.51 11.80
CA PRO A 160 -6.06 -9.92 12.86
C PRO A 160 -4.70 -9.21 12.84
N GLU A 161 -4.25 -8.77 11.65
CA GLU A 161 -3.00 -8.02 11.49
C GLU A 161 -3.18 -6.49 11.65
N TYR A 162 -4.38 -5.99 12.00
CA TYR A 162 -4.54 -4.58 12.34
C TYR A 162 -3.93 -4.25 13.70
N GLU A 163 -3.07 -3.24 13.74
CA GLU A 163 -2.50 -2.72 14.98
C GLU A 163 -2.69 -1.20 15.05
N SER A 164 -3.47 -0.75 16.04
CA SER A 164 -3.98 0.62 16.11
C SER A 164 -2.93 1.67 16.49
N ASP A 165 -1.90 1.27 17.23
CA ASP A 165 -0.83 2.15 17.71
C ASP A 165 0.19 2.43 16.60
N THR A 166 0.11 3.64 16.07
CA THR A 166 0.93 4.13 14.95
C THR A 166 1.94 5.18 15.39
N ARG A 167 2.14 5.38 16.71
CA ARG A 167 3.09 6.38 17.21
C ARG A 167 4.52 5.98 16.83
N ALA A 168 5.30 6.95 16.35
CA ALA A 168 6.67 6.71 15.87
C ALA A 168 7.54 5.92 16.88
N GLN A 169 7.44 6.22 18.17
CA GLN A 169 8.18 5.51 19.23
C GLN A 169 7.88 4.00 19.31
N VAL A 170 6.70 3.57 18.88
CA VAL A 170 6.27 2.16 18.90
C VAL A 170 6.65 1.46 17.61
N ILE A 171 6.42 2.11 16.47
CA ILE A 171 6.56 1.47 15.16
C ILE A 171 7.95 1.63 14.53
N ALA A 172 8.73 2.67 14.90
CA ALA A 172 10.06 2.89 14.32
C ALA A 172 11.05 1.75 14.62
N PRO A 173 11.14 1.20 15.85
CA PRO A 173 11.99 0.04 16.12
C PRO A 173 11.64 -1.19 15.28
N LEU A 174 10.33 -1.43 15.07
CA LEU A 174 9.85 -2.54 14.25
C LEU A 174 10.24 -2.35 12.78
N ILE A 175 10.01 -1.16 12.23
CA ILE A 175 10.35 -0.83 10.83
C ILE A 175 11.87 -0.86 10.60
N ALA A 176 12.66 -0.37 11.55
CA ALA A 176 14.11 -0.34 11.45
C ALA A 176 14.72 -1.77 11.49
N ALA A 177 14.13 -2.68 12.27
CA ALA A 177 14.59 -4.05 12.36
C ALA A 177 14.09 -4.91 11.18
N ALA A 178 12.83 -4.80 10.78
CA ALA A 178 12.19 -5.75 9.87
C ALA A 178 12.84 -5.86 8.48
N SER A 179 13.07 -7.12 8.06
CA SER A 179 13.58 -7.47 6.74
C SER A 179 12.99 -8.80 6.27
N GLY A 180 12.73 -8.90 4.97
CA GLY A 180 12.25 -10.12 4.32
C GLY A 180 12.71 -10.22 2.86
N PRO A 181 12.16 -11.19 2.09
CA PRO A 181 12.57 -11.46 0.70
C PRO A 181 12.47 -10.26 -0.25
N LEU A 182 11.59 -9.29 0.03
CA LEU A 182 11.37 -8.09 -0.79
C LEU A 182 12.22 -6.88 -0.33
N GLY A 183 13.13 -7.08 0.63
CA GLY A 183 13.98 -6.04 1.20
C GLY A 183 13.59 -5.68 2.63
N THR A 184 14.11 -4.57 3.14
CA THR A 184 13.80 -4.07 4.49
C THR A 184 12.48 -3.31 4.50
N ASN A 185 11.85 -3.24 5.67
CA ASN A 185 10.67 -2.42 5.87
C ASN A 185 11.02 -0.92 5.81
N ALA A 186 12.21 -0.53 6.31
CA ALA A 186 12.73 0.83 6.20
C ALA A 186 12.89 1.29 4.73
N GLN A 187 13.30 0.40 3.82
CA GLN A 187 13.36 0.72 2.38
C GLN A 187 11.99 1.15 1.84
N TYR A 188 10.91 0.50 2.26
CA TYR A 188 9.55 0.91 1.87
C TYR A 188 9.22 2.32 2.35
N LEU A 189 9.54 2.63 3.61
CA LEU A 189 9.30 3.95 4.19
C LEU A 189 10.07 5.04 3.44
N PHE A 190 11.32 4.77 3.05
CA PHE A 190 12.13 5.73 2.29
C PHE A 190 11.68 5.87 0.84
N SER A 191 11.22 4.79 0.19
CA SER A 191 10.58 4.88 -1.12
C SER A 191 9.31 5.74 -1.08
N LEU A 192 8.52 5.64 0.00
CA LEU A 192 7.35 6.48 0.21
C LEU A 192 7.75 7.96 0.37
N GLU A 193 8.74 8.28 1.20
CA GLU A 193 9.28 9.65 1.36
C GLU A 193 9.75 10.22 0.01
N GLN A 194 10.51 9.43 -0.75
CA GLN A 194 11.04 9.85 -2.05
C GLN A 194 9.91 10.14 -3.06
N GLU A 195 8.92 9.27 -3.16
CA GLU A 195 7.83 9.46 -4.12
C GLU A 195 6.94 10.65 -3.74
N LEU A 196 6.70 10.87 -2.44
CA LEU A 196 5.99 12.06 -1.95
C LEU A 196 6.72 13.35 -2.31
N ASN A 197 8.03 13.41 -2.05
CA ASN A 197 8.86 14.56 -2.40
C ASN A 197 8.87 14.83 -3.91
N LYS A 198 8.98 13.77 -4.73
CA LYS A 198 8.94 13.87 -6.20
C LYS A 198 7.61 14.43 -6.71
N LEU A 199 6.50 14.06 -6.07
CA LEU A 199 5.16 14.54 -6.40
C LEU A 199 4.82 15.89 -5.73
N GLY A 200 5.73 16.48 -4.96
CA GLY A 200 5.48 17.73 -4.24
C GLY A 200 4.46 17.61 -3.10
N MET A 201 4.26 16.40 -2.59
CA MET A 201 3.31 16.08 -1.52
C MET A 201 3.98 16.10 -0.16
N GLN A 202 3.29 16.65 0.84
CA GLN A 202 3.73 16.62 2.24
C GLN A 202 2.86 15.69 3.07
N ASP A 203 3.47 15.01 4.04
CA ASP A 203 2.79 14.16 5.01
C ASP A 203 3.41 14.35 6.40
N ASP A 204 2.77 15.20 7.20
CA ASP A 204 3.25 15.54 8.53
C ASP A 204 3.31 14.32 9.46
N GLY A 205 2.44 13.33 9.24
CA GLY A 205 2.40 12.10 10.04
C GLY A 205 3.59 11.18 9.79
N LEU A 206 4.26 11.31 8.64
CA LEU A 206 5.44 10.50 8.30
C LEU A 206 6.76 11.09 8.84
N ASN A 207 6.83 12.39 9.08
CA ASN A 207 8.08 13.08 9.42
C ASN A 207 8.73 12.51 10.69
N ASP A 208 7.97 12.40 11.78
CA ASP A 208 8.46 11.87 13.06
C ASP A 208 8.92 10.41 12.94
N LEU A 209 8.21 9.63 12.13
CA LEU A 209 8.55 8.24 11.86
C LEU A 209 9.86 8.12 11.07
N LEU A 210 10.02 8.91 10.02
CA LEU A 210 11.23 8.97 9.19
C LEU A 210 12.46 9.33 10.01
N VAL A 211 12.37 10.38 10.83
CA VAL A 211 13.45 10.81 11.72
C VAL A 211 13.81 9.69 12.69
N SER A 212 12.82 9.06 13.33
CA SER A 212 13.04 7.99 14.31
C SER A 212 13.71 6.76 13.68
N VAL A 213 13.25 6.31 12.50
CA VAL A 213 13.83 5.17 11.79
C VAL A 213 15.26 5.47 11.32
N LYS A 214 15.51 6.66 10.75
CA LYS A 214 16.86 7.08 10.32
C LYS A 214 17.83 7.09 11.49
N LYS A 215 17.42 7.60 12.66
CA LYS A 215 18.22 7.60 13.89
C LYS A 215 18.58 6.18 14.34
N LEU A 216 17.60 5.29 14.45
CA LEU A 216 17.81 3.90 14.87
C LEU A 216 18.75 3.13 13.93
N LEU A 217 18.64 3.36 12.61
CA LEU A 217 19.54 2.74 11.65
C LEU A 217 20.98 3.26 11.77
N ALA A 218 21.17 4.56 12.04
CA ALA A 218 22.50 5.13 12.25
C ALA A 218 23.17 4.61 13.53
N GLU A 219 22.40 4.42 14.61
CA GLU A 219 22.90 3.86 15.88
C GLU A 219 23.30 2.38 15.73
N ASN A 220 22.55 1.61 14.93
CA ASN A 220 22.81 0.19 14.69
C ASN A 220 23.94 -0.07 13.66
N PHE A 221 24.26 0.91 12.82
CA PHE A 221 25.29 0.82 11.78
C PHE A 221 26.17 2.08 11.75
N PRO A 222 27.02 2.30 12.77
CA PRO A 222 27.84 3.51 12.88
C PRO A 222 28.86 3.66 11.74
N ASP A 223 29.30 2.55 11.13
CA ASP A 223 30.23 2.52 9.99
C ASP A 223 29.49 2.39 8.65
N GLY A 224 28.64 3.37 8.31
CA GLY A 224 28.43 3.86 6.94
C GLY A 224 28.33 2.90 5.75
N VAL A 225 27.72 1.72 5.88
CA VAL A 225 27.34 0.90 4.72
C VAL A 225 25.83 0.71 4.71
N LEU A 226 25.11 1.73 4.24
CA LEU A 226 23.84 1.50 3.55
C LEU A 226 24.17 0.59 2.36
N ARG A 227 23.87 -0.70 2.47
CA ARG A 227 24.08 -1.65 1.36
C ARG A 227 23.38 -1.08 0.12
N PRO A 228 24.08 -0.91 -1.02
CA PRO A 228 23.47 -0.39 -2.23
C PRO A 228 22.42 -1.40 -2.71
N GLY A 229 21.15 -0.99 -2.63
CA GLY A 229 20.03 -1.56 -3.37
C GLY A 229 19.20 -0.47 -4.03
N PHE A 230 19.79 0.73 -4.17
CA PHE A 230 19.24 1.89 -4.84
C PHE A 230 19.56 1.78 -6.34
N ALA A 231 18.76 1.00 -7.06
CA ALA A 231 18.62 1.06 -8.51
C ALA A 231 17.24 0.51 -8.86
#